data_AF-A0A9X8DV46-F1
#
_entry.id   AF-A0A9X8DV46-F1
#
_cell.length_a   1.000
_cell.length_b   1.000
_cell.length_c   1.000
_cell.angle_alpha   90.00
_cell.angle_beta   90.00
_cell.angle_gamma   90.00
#
_symmetry.space_group_name_H-M   'P 1'
#
loop_
_entity.id
_entity.type
_entity.pdbx_description
1 polymer ?
#
loop_
_entity_poly.entity_id
_entity_poly.type
_entity_poly.pdbx_seq_one_letter_code
_entity_poly.pdbx_strand_id
1 'polypeptide(L)'
;RTQDFKYLTAKDQELSKDIEIKIRKIERLQANLTQWRTKIAQNVRECTDRNKALEEEKSQIGGHFQSLKAKMNRMRDEHKKRLTTLSHNARETNLKLTASQELAERILKLGELARKLETEREQVLPFYHSTIEDAQQAADDVNALKQGIAVATSGSGAVDNHLKLGLIQPHGSFATGEAVSEWEYLDLFWKRYNKALLDAMAIQNEKARVEVENRELQAVLKQYLDGISVNEQVMSSINPLLVVNGRLTLNQSNTPATIELTHTIVDANHMVSTNRVSGRHA
;
A
#
# COMPACT_ATOMS: atom_id res chain seq x y z
N ARG A 1 120.64 3.31 78.70
CA ARG A 1 119.99 1.98 78.73
C ARG A 1 118.68 1.96 79.53
N THR A 2 118.62 2.42 80.79
CA THR A 2 117.38 2.43 81.60
C THR A 2 116.45 3.62 81.32
N GLN A 3 116.96 4.78 80.92
CA GLN A 3 116.12 5.92 80.52
C GLN A 3 115.46 5.69 79.16
N ASP A 4 116.18 5.08 78.21
CA ASP A 4 115.66 4.72 76.89
C ASP A 4 114.49 3.73 76.99
N PHE A 5 114.59 2.75 77.90
CA PHE A 5 113.51 1.81 78.17
C PHE A 5 112.26 2.51 78.71
N LYS A 6 112.41 3.39 79.72
CA LYS A 6 111.28 4.16 80.27
C LYS A 6 110.62 5.07 79.22
N TYR A 7 111.42 5.70 78.37
CA TYR A 7 110.93 6.52 77.25
C TYR A 7 110.17 5.68 76.22
N LEU A 8 110.70 4.52 75.83
CA LEU A 8 110.02 3.59 74.92
C LEU A 8 108.71 3.08 75.51
N THR A 9 108.66 2.74 76.81
CA THR A 9 107.42 2.27 77.47
C THR A 9 106.37 3.37 77.56
N ALA A 10 106.74 4.61 77.87
CA ALA A 10 105.80 5.73 77.88
C ALA A 10 105.23 6.01 76.48
N LYS A 11 106.09 5.96 75.46
CA LYS A 11 105.71 6.10 74.06
C LYS A 11 104.80 4.96 73.59
N ASP A 12 105.06 3.74 74.03
CA ASP A 12 104.22 2.56 73.74
C ASP A 12 102.82 2.69 74.36
N GLN A 13 102.71 3.22 75.59
CA GLN A 13 101.42 3.51 76.23
C GLN A 13 100.63 4.63 75.52
N GLU A 14 101.31 5.68 75.06
CA GLU A 14 100.69 6.77 74.28
C GLU A 14 100.20 6.26 72.92
N LEU A 15 101.05 5.51 72.20
CA LEU A 15 100.68 4.86 70.94
C LEU A 15 99.51 3.89 71.12
N SER A 16 99.47 3.13 72.22
CA SER A 16 98.36 2.23 72.54
C SER A 16 97.04 2.96 72.74
N LYS A 17 97.05 4.10 73.46
CA LYS A 17 95.86 4.97 73.62
C LYS A 17 95.41 5.57 72.29
N ASP A 18 96.35 6.01 71.47
CA ASP A 18 96.07 6.55 70.13
C ASP A 18 95.47 5.48 69.19
N ILE A 19 95.99 4.26 69.25
CA ILE A 19 95.44 3.10 68.54
C ILE A 19 94.00 2.84 69.00
N GLU A 20 93.74 2.86 70.30
CA GLU A 20 92.39 2.65 70.84
C GLU A 20 91.40 3.73 70.37
N ILE A 21 91.80 5.01 70.39
CA ILE A 21 90.98 6.12 69.87
C ILE A 21 90.70 5.94 68.38
N LYS A 22 91.72 5.52 67.60
CA LYS A 22 91.57 5.23 66.17
C LYS A 22 90.65 4.03 65.92
N ILE A 23 90.73 2.96 66.71
CA ILE A 23 89.82 1.81 66.64
C ILE A 23 88.38 2.26 66.86
N ARG A 24 88.09 3.00 67.94
CA ARG A 24 86.75 3.54 68.20
C ARG A 24 86.25 4.48 67.11
N LYS A 25 87.15 5.23 66.45
CA LYS A 25 86.80 6.08 65.30
C LYS A 25 86.45 5.24 64.08
N ILE A 26 87.22 4.18 63.81
CA ILE A 26 86.95 3.21 62.75
C ILE A 26 85.59 2.55 62.97
N GLU A 27 85.31 2.07 64.18
CA GLU A 27 84.03 1.44 64.52
C GLU A 27 82.83 2.37 64.30
N ARG A 28 82.94 3.65 64.71
CA ARG A 28 81.88 4.65 64.44
C ARG A 28 81.68 4.90 62.95
N LEU A 29 82.78 5.02 62.19
CA LEU A 29 82.69 5.20 60.73
C LEU A 29 82.12 3.97 60.05
N GLN A 30 82.47 2.76 60.51
CA GLN A 30 81.91 1.50 60.03
C GLN A 30 80.41 1.41 60.33
N ALA A 31 79.97 1.76 61.54
CA ALA A 31 78.55 1.79 61.91
C ALA A 31 77.74 2.82 61.09
N ASN A 32 78.31 4.01 60.85
CA ASN A 32 77.68 4.99 59.96
C ASN A 32 77.60 4.47 58.52
N LEU A 33 78.65 3.83 58.03
CA LEU A 33 78.70 3.27 56.69
C LEU A 33 77.69 2.13 56.53
N THR A 34 77.53 1.25 57.51
CA THR A 34 76.49 0.21 57.48
C THR A 34 75.09 0.81 57.51
N GLN A 35 74.83 1.83 58.35
CA GLN A 35 73.56 2.54 58.37
C GLN A 35 73.22 3.16 57.01
N TRP A 36 74.18 3.85 56.38
CA TRP A 36 73.99 4.45 55.06
C TRP A 36 73.81 3.41 53.96
N ARG A 37 74.54 2.28 54.01
CA ARG A 37 74.32 1.15 53.09
C ARG A 37 72.90 0.61 53.20
N THR A 38 72.38 0.42 54.41
CA THR A 38 71.00 -0.04 54.63
C THR A 38 70.00 0.97 54.10
N LYS A 39 70.20 2.28 54.37
CA LYS A 39 69.33 3.34 53.84
C LYS A 39 69.32 3.39 52.31
N ILE A 40 70.48 3.25 51.67
CA ILE A 40 70.58 3.23 50.21
C ILE A 40 69.85 1.99 49.67
N ALA A 41 70.09 0.81 50.23
CA ALA A 41 69.42 -0.42 49.80
C ALA A 41 67.90 -0.33 49.96
N GLN A 42 67.43 0.22 51.07
CA GLN A 42 66.00 0.46 51.32
C GLN A 42 65.42 1.45 50.30
N ASN A 43 66.08 2.59 50.07
CA ASN A 43 65.59 3.58 49.11
C ASN A 43 65.53 3.03 47.69
N VAL A 44 66.53 2.24 47.27
CA VAL A 44 66.53 1.56 45.97
C VAL A 44 65.32 0.62 45.87
N ARG A 45 65.07 -0.22 46.89
CA ARG A 45 63.92 -1.13 46.90
C ARG A 45 62.59 -0.37 46.82
N GLU A 46 62.41 0.67 47.62
CA GLU A 46 61.18 1.45 47.60
C GLU A 46 60.98 2.18 46.24
N CYS A 47 62.05 2.68 45.64
CA CYS A 47 61.99 3.30 44.32
C CYS A 47 61.63 2.28 43.23
N THR A 48 62.19 1.07 43.27
CA THR A 48 61.83 0.01 42.32
C THR A 48 60.38 -0.43 42.50
N ASP A 49 59.92 -0.58 43.74
CA ASP A 49 58.55 -1.00 44.02
C ASP A 49 57.52 0.07 43.61
N ARG A 50 57.81 1.36 43.86
CA ARG A 50 56.96 2.47 43.39
C ARG A 50 56.90 2.53 41.86
N ASN A 51 58.05 2.41 41.19
CA ASN A 51 58.08 2.44 39.72
C ASN A 51 57.29 1.26 39.13
N LYS A 52 57.44 0.06 39.71
CA LYS A 52 56.68 -1.11 39.29
C LYS A 52 55.17 -0.92 39.46
N ALA A 53 54.73 -0.39 40.61
CA ALA A 53 53.32 -0.10 40.84
C ALA A 53 52.76 0.90 39.81
N LEU A 54 53.51 1.97 39.50
CA LEU A 54 53.12 2.95 38.48
C LEU A 54 53.05 2.34 37.06
N GLU A 55 53.96 1.43 36.73
CA GLU A 55 53.92 0.70 35.45
C GLU A 55 52.70 -0.22 35.35
N GLU A 56 52.35 -0.90 36.43
CA GLU A 56 51.15 -1.75 36.51
C GLU A 56 49.87 -0.92 36.36
N GLU A 57 49.74 0.21 37.07
CA GLU A 57 48.61 1.13 36.94
C GLU A 57 48.49 1.71 35.53
N LYS A 58 49.61 2.14 34.94
CA LYS A 58 49.66 2.62 33.56
C LYS A 58 49.18 1.55 32.58
N SER A 59 49.61 0.30 32.77
CA SER A 59 49.18 -0.84 31.94
C SER A 59 47.67 -1.09 32.08
N GLN A 60 47.14 -1.07 33.30
CA GLN A 60 45.71 -1.23 33.57
C GLN A 60 44.88 -0.13 32.89
N ILE A 61 45.28 1.14 33.04
CA ILE A 61 44.63 2.27 32.37
C ILE A 61 44.72 2.12 30.85
N GLY A 62 45.86 1.68 30.32
CA GLY A 62 46.03 1.36 28.90
C GLY A 62 45.04 0.31 28.41
N GLY A 63 44.84 -0.76 29.18
CA GLY A 63 43.85 -1.80 28.90
C GLY A 63 42.40 -1.28 28.92
N HIS A 64 42.06 -0.46 29.93
CA HIS A 64 40.75 0.18 30.02
C HIS A 64 40.49 1.12 28.84
N PHE A 65 41.47 1.90 28.43
CA PHE A 65 41.38 2.78 27.26
C PHE A 65 41.14 1.99 25.98
N GLN A 66 41.88 0.91 25.75
CA GLN A 66 41.68 0.05 24.58
C GLN A 66 40.29 -0.59 24.56
N SER A 67 39.83 -1.10 25.72
CA SER A 67 38.48 -1.67 25.88
C SER A 67 37.39 -0.63 25.59
N LEU A 68 37.53 0.58 26.12
CA LEU A 68 36.59 1.67 25.88
C LEU A 68 36.59 2.09 24.41
N LYS A 69 37.77 2.23 23.78
CA LYS A 69 37.90 2.56 22.37
C LYS A 69 37.24 1.49 21.48
N ALA A 70 37.42 0.21 21.82
CA ALA A 70 36.77 -0.89 21.13
C ALA A 70 35.24 -0.83 21.28
N LYS A 71 34.72 -0.57 22.50
CA LYS A 71 33.28 -0.38 22.74
C LYS A 71 32.73 0.80 21.94
N MET A 72 33.42 1.94 21.95
CA MET A 72 33.02 3.14 21.20
C MET A 72 32.95 2.86 19.70
N ASN A 73 33.95 2.19 19.14
CA ASN A 73 33.97 1.84 17.72
C ASN A 73 32.84 0.88 17.35
N ARG A 74 32.61 -0.17 18.16
CA ARG A 74 31.49 -1.11 17.95
C ARG A 74 30.14 -0.38 17.96
N MET A 75 29.93 0.52 18.92
CA MET A 75 28.70 1.32 19.01
C MET A 75 28.53 2.21 17.78
N ARG A 76 29.60 2.87 17.31
CA ARG A 76 29.57 3.68 16.07
C ARG A 76 29.23 2.83 14.85
N ASP A 77 29.83 1.65 14.71
CA ASP A 77 29.56 0.75 13.59
C ASP A 77 28.13 0.21 13.61
N GLU A 78 27.61 -0.13 14.80
CA GLU A 78 26.25 -0.59 14.99
C GLU A 78 25.23 0.51 14.66
N HIS A 79 25.41 1.73 15.16
CA HIS A 79 24.56 2.86 14.79
C HIS A 79 24.63 3.18 13.30
N LYS A 80 25.82 3.12 12.70
CA LYS A 80 25.99 3.30 11.26
C LYS A 80 25.19 2.25 10.48
N LYS A 81 25.30 0.96 10.86
CA LYS A 81 24.52 -0.12 10.25
C LYS A 81 23.01 0.11 10.41
N ARG A 82 22.54 0.38 11.63
CA ARG A 82 21.12 0.68 11.90
C ARG A 82 20.61 1.84 11.05
N LEU A 83 21.37 2.92 10.96
CA LEU A 83 20.99 4.08 10.16
C LEU A 83 20.93 3.74 8.66
N THR A 84 21.89 2.97 8.15
CA THR A 84 21.87 2.53 6.74
C THR A 84 20.68 1.63 6.43
N THR A 85 20.36 0.67 7.31
CA THR A 85 19.19 -0.21 7.18
C THR A 85 17.90 0.59 7.23
N LEU A 86 17.76 1.49 8.21
CA LEU A 86 16.58 2.35 8.33
C LEU A 86 16.40 3.22 7.08
N SER A 87 17.49 3.82 6.59
CA SER A 87 17.46 4.66 5.38
C SER A 87 17.06 3.86 4.14
N HIS A 88 17.54 2.61 4.02
CA HIS A 88 17.15 1.74 2.91
C HIS A 88 15.67 1.36 3.00
N ASN A 89 15.22 0.88 4.16
CA ASN A 89 13.82 0.49 4.39
C ASN A 89 12.87 1.67 4.18
N ALA A 90 13.22 2.87 4.67
CA ALA A 90 12.41 4.07 4.48
C ALA A 90 12.29 4.48 3.01
N ARG A 91 13.37 4.33 2.22
CA ARG A 91 13.30 4.56 0.77
C ARG A 91 12.45 3.51 0.08
N GLU A 92 12.61 2.23 0.45
CA GLU A 92 11.83 1.15 -0.15
C GLU A 92 10.33 1.31 0.12
N THR A 93 9.94 1.64 1.36
CA THR A 93 8.54 1.91 1.69
C THR A 93 8.02 3.16 0.98
N ASN A 94 8.84 4.20 0.85
CA ASN A 94 8.47 5.39 0.09
C ASN A 94 8.21 5.05 -1.39
N LEU A 95 9.07 4.25 -2.03
CA LEU A 95 8.88 3.78 -3.41
C LEU A 95 7.61 2.93 -3.57
N LYS A 96 7.29 2.06 -2.60
CA LYS A 96 6.05 1.28 -2.61
C LYS A 96 4.82 2.18 -2.48
N LEU A 97 4.87 3.18 -1.59
CA LEU A 97 3.80 4.15 -1.40
C LEU A 97 3.59 5.02 -2.65
N THR A 98 4.66 5.50 -3.29
CA THR A 98 4.55 6.26 -4.54
C THR A 98 3.97 5.42 -5.66
N ALA A 99 4.37 4.14 -5.79
CA ALA A 99 3.78 3.24 -6.78
C ALA A 99 2.28 2.99 -6.51
N SER A 100 1.88 2.80 -5.24
CA SER A 100 0.47 2.67 -4.87
C SER A 100 -0.32 3.96 -5.16
N GLN A 101 0.29 5.12 -4.94
CA GLN A 101 -0.31 6.41 -5.27
C GLN A 101 -0.51 6.56 -6.78
N GLU A 102 0.51 6.25 -7.60
CA GLU A 102 0.41 6.30 -9.06
C GLU A 102 -0.69 5.36 -9.59
N LEU A 103 -0.81 4.16 -9.01
CA LEU A 103 -1.87 3.21 -9.35
C LEU A 103 -3.25 3.80 -8.99
N ALA A 104 -3.41 4.33 -7.78
CA ALA A 104 -4.66 4.95 -7.33
C ALA A 104 -5.05 6.14 -8.23
N GLU A 105 -4.09 7.01 -8.56
CA GLU A 105 -4.31 8.12 -9.50
C GLU A 105 -4.72 7.62 -10.88
N ARG A 106 -4.12 6.53 -11.37
CA ARG A 106 -4.49 5.92 -12.65
C ARG A 106 -5.92 5.39 -12.62
N ILE A 107 -6.33 4.71 -11.54
CA ILE A 107 -7.72 4.23 -11.37
C ILE A 107 -8.69 5.42 -11.38
N LEU A 108 -8.39 6.50 -10.65
CA LEU A 108 -9.24 7.69 -10.61
C LEU A 108 -9.34 8.37 -11.99
N LYS A 109 -8.21 8.54 -12.70
CA LYS A 109 -8.18 9.12 -14.05
C LYS A 109 -9.00 8.28 -15.05
N LEU A 110 -8.89 6.95 -14.98
CA LEU A 110 -9.69 6.04 -15.80
C LEU A 110 -11.17 6.11 -15.43
N GLY A 111 -11.50 6.19 -14.14
CA GLY A 111 -12.87 6.37 -13.66
C GLY A 111 -13.49 7.68 -14.15
N GLU A 112 -12.74 8.79 -14.13
CA GLU A 112 -13.19 10.07 -14.65
C GLU A 112 -13.40 10.04 -16.18
N LEU A 113 -12.48 9.39 -16.91
CA LEU A 113 -12.60 9.24 -18.36
C LEU A 113 -13.82 8.37 -18.74
N ALA A 114 -14.07 7.29 -18.01
CA ALA A 114 -15.25 6.45 -18.19
C ALA A 114 -16.54 7.24 -17.87
N ARG A 115 -16.54 8.05 -16.80
CA ARG A 115 -17.70 8.87 -16.40
C ARG A 115 -18.14 9.87 -17.47
N LYS A 116 -17.23 10.35 -18.32
CA LYS A 116 -17.58 11.23 -19.47
C LYS A 116 -18.45 10.54 -20.52
N LEU A 117 -18.44 9.20 -20.57
CA LEU A 117 -19.23 8.40 -21.49
C LEU A 117 -20.52 7.87 -20.84
N GLU A 118 -20.71 8.08 -19.53
CA GLU A 118 -21.93 7.72 -18.81
C GLU A 118 -23.03 8.75 -19.09
N THR A 119 -24.28 8.29 -19.15
CA THR A 119 -25.44 9.17 -19.31
C THR A 119 -25.69 9.98 -18.04
N GLU A 120 -26.36 11.14 -18.15
CA GLU A 120 -26.72 11.98 -16.98
C GLU A 120 -27.47 11.18 -15.89
N ARG A 121 -28.30 10.21 -16.32
CA ARG A 121 -29.02 9.32 -15.40
C ARG A 121 -28.05 8.47 -14.57
N GLU A 122 -27.05 7.88 -15.20
CA GLU A 122 -26.06 7.03 -14.55
C GLU A 122 -25.07 7.84 -13.71
N GLN A 123 -24.78 9.08 -14.10
CA GLN A 123 -23.94 9.98 -13.31
C GLN A 123 -24.60 10.41 -11.99
N VAL A 124 -25.94 10.51 -11.96
CA VAL A 124 -26.74 10.87 -10.79
C VAL A 124 -27.15 9.64 -9.97
N LEU A 125 -27.48 8.53 -10.64
CA LEU A 125 -27.86 7.25 -10.05
C LEU A 125 -26.97 6.13 -10.62
N PRO A 126 -25.73 5.97 -10.12
CA PRO A 126 -24.78 4.98 -10.65
C PRO A 126 -25.15 3.52 -10.34
N PHE A 127 -26.01 3.31 -9.34
CA PHE A 127 -26.40 1.99 -8.87
C PHE A 127 -27.87 1.74 -9.22
N TYR A 128 -28.10 0.72 -10.05
CA TYR A 128 -29.43 0.28 -10.41
C TYR A 128 -29.92 -0.78 -9.42
N HIS A 129 -31.14 -0.56 -8.96
CA HIS A 129 -31.93 -1.52 -8.21
C HIS A 129 -32.41 -2.58 -9.20
N SER A 130 -31.85 -3.78 -9.09
CA SER A 130 -32.18 -4.89 -10.00
C SER A 130 -33.57 -5.47 -9.71
N THR A 131 -34.11 -5.16 -8.53
CA THR A 131 -35.37 -5.68 -7.99
C THR A 131 -36.24 -4.54 -7.45
N ILE A 132 -37.57 -4.69 -7.47
CA ILE A 132 -38.51 -3.71 -6.89
C ILE A 132 -38.26 -3.52 -5.39
N GLU A 133 -37.84 -4.58 -4.70
CA GLU A 133 -37.48 -4.57 -3.27
C GLU A 133 -36.24 -3.71 -3.01
N ASP A 134 -35.22 -3.79 -3.88
CA ASP A 134 -34.01 -2.95 -3.80
C ASP A 134 -34.34 -1.46 -4.00
N ALA A 135 -35.35 -1.15 -4.83
CA ALA A 135 -35.78 0.22 -5.09
C ALA A 135 -36.56 0.82 -3.90
N GLN A 136 -37.35 -0.01 -3.22
CA GLN A 136 -38.08 0.37 -2.00
C GLN A 136 -37.09 0.64 -0.86
N GLN A 137 -36.14 -0.27 -0.65
CA GLN A 137 -35.11 -0.15 0.38
C GLN A 137 -34.23 1.10 0.17
N ALA A 138 -33.84 1.39 -1.07
CA ALA A 138 -33.07 2.59 -1.38
C ALA A 138 -33.88 3.89 -1.26
N ALA A 139 -35.19 3.86 -1.55
CA ALA A 139 -36.06 5.00 -1.29
C ALA A 139 -36.17 5.29 0.21
N ASP A 140 -36.24 4.24 1.02
CA ASP A 140 -36.25 4.33 2.48
C ASP A 140 -34.89 4.83 3.02
N ASP A 141 -33.77 4.37 2.47
CA ASP A 141 -32.42 4.85 2.82
C ASP A 141 -32.19 6.32 2.43
N VAL A 142 -32.66 6.76 1.26
CA VAL A 142 -32.62 8.16 0.82
C VAL A 142 -33.50 9.04 1.71
N ASN A 143 -34.67 8.54 2.14
CA ASN A 143 -35.55 9.25 3.06
C ASN A 143 -34.94 9.33 4.48
N ALA A 144 -34.27 8.28 4.94
CA ALA A 144 -33.53 8.28 6.19
C ALA A 144 -32.34 9.27 6.16
N LEU A 145 -31.61 9.34 5.04
CA LEU A 145 -30.52 10.31 4.86
C LEU A 145 -31.04 11.75 4.83
N LYS A 146 -32.17 12.00 4.16
CA LYS A 146 -32.84 13.32 4.16
C LYS A 146 -33.30 13.72 5.56
N GLN A 147 -33.80 12.79 6.36
CA GLN A 147 -34.15 13.04 7.76
C GLN A 147 -32.91 13.32 8.63
N GLY A 148 -31.80 12.60 8.43
CA GLY A 148 -30.53 12.85 9.12
C GLY A 148 -29.93 14.23 8.81
N ILE A 149 -30.01 14.68 7.56
CA ILE A 149 -29.55 16.01 7.13
C ILE A 149 -30.40 17.12 7.76
N ALA A 150 -31.73 16.92 7.88
CA ALA A 150 -32.61 17.88 8.54
C ALA A 150 -32.29 18.08 10.04
N VAL A 151 -31.82 17.02 10.71
CA VAL A 151 -31.35 17.06 12.11
C VAL A 151 -29.98 17.76 12.25
N ALA A 152 -29.11 17.65 11.25
CA ALA A 152 -27.82 18.36 11.25
C ALA A 152 -27.97 19.87 11.04
N THR A 153 -28.98 20.32 10.28
CA THR A 153 -29.23 21.76 10.04
C THR A 153 -29.81 22.53 11.22
N SER A 154 -30.25 21.83 12.29
CA SER A 154 -30.72 22.46 13.53
C SER A 154 -29.67 22.44 14.66
N GLY A 155 -28.51 21.80 14.46
CA GLY A 155 -27.40 21.73 15.41
C GLY A 155 -26.24 22.67 15.05
N SER A 156 -26.27 23.88 15.58
CA SER A 156 -25.09 24.75 15.66
C SER A 156 -24.03 24.11 16.56
N GLY A 157 -22.99 23.48 16.00
CA GLY A 157 -21.88 22.94 16.77
C GLY A 157 -20.69 22.49 15.91
N ALA A 158 -19.53 23.07 16.21
CA ALA A 158 -18.18 22.77 15.74
C ALA A 158 -18.01 21.58 14.76
N VAL A 159 -17.54 21.88 13.56
CA VAL A 159 -17.11 20.89 12.56
C VAL A 159 -15.85 20.19 13.07
N ASP A 160 -16.03 19.06 13.75
CA ASP A 160 -14.94 18.18 14.15
C ASP A 160 -14.26 17.60 12.91
N ASN A 161 -13.12 18.18 12.54
CA ASN A 161 -12.21 17.65 11.52
C ASN A 161 -11.75 16.21 11.81
N HIS A 162 -12.01 15.67 13.01
CA HIS A 162 -11.73 14.30 13.39
C HIS A 162 -12.64 13.27 12.68
N LEU A 163 -13.87 13.61 12.33
CA LEU A 163 -14.80 12.69 11.65
C LEU A 163 -14.30 12.27 10.26
N LYS A 164 -13.57 13.14 9.56
CA LYS A 164 -13.09 12.87 8.19
C LYS A 164 -12.00 11.79 8.12
N LEU A 165 -11.23 11.59 9.20
CA LEU A 165 -10.16 10.57 9.20
C LEU A 165 -10.70 9.17 9.48
N GLY A 166 -11.82 9.04 10.20
CA GLY A 166 -12.51 7.77 10.44
C GLY A 166 -13.24 7.19 9.22
N LEU A 167 -13.48 8.03 8.19
CA LEU A 167 -14.10 7.63 6.93
C LEU A 167 -13.13 6.98 5.94
N ILE A 168 -11.82 7.02 6.19
CA ILE A 168 -10.81 6.39 5.33
C ILE A 168 -10.49 5.02 5.92
N GLN A 169 -11.45 4.11 5.81
CA GLN A 169 -11.26 2.69 6.13
C GLN A 169 -10.65 2.00 4.91
N PRO A 170 -9.70 1.07 5.07
CA PRO A 170 -9.17 0.28 3.95
C PRO A 170 -10.21 -0.71 3.39
N HIS A 171 -11.31 -0.90 4.11
CA HIS A 171 -12.42 -1.75 3.76
C HIS A 171 -13.69 -0.94 3.58
N GLY A 172 -14.52 -1.35 2.62
CA GLY A 172 -15.91 -0.89 2.53
C GLY A 172 -16.70 -1.43 3.72
N SER A 173 -17.67 -0.65 4.18
CA SER A 173 -18.60 -1.03 5.23
C SER A 173 -20.03 -0.94 4.71
N PHE A 174 -20.87 -1.92 5.06
CA PHE A 174 -22.29 -1.83 4.82
C PHE A 174 -22.91 -0.68 5.63
N ALA A 175 -24.12 -0.25 5.26
CA ALA A 175 -24.87 0.77 6.01
C ALA A 175 -25.13 0.35 7.47
N THR A 176 -25.11 -0.96 7.74
CA THR A 176 -25.20 -1.58 9.08
C THR A 176 -23.90 -1.48 9.89
N GLY A 177 -22.80 -1.00 9.30
CA GLY A 177 -21.49 -0.87 9.95
C GLY A 177 -20.63 -2.13 9.90
N GLU A 178 -21.10 -3.21 9.28
CA GLU A 178 -20.34 -4.45 9.09
C GLU A 178 -19.33 -4.29 7.95
N ALA A 179 -18.15 -4.92 8.10
CA ALA A 179 -17.13 -4.91 7.06
C ALA A 179 -17.60 -5.72 5.84
N VAL A 180 -17.48 -5.13 4.65
CA VAL A 180 -17.82 -5.80 3.39
C VAL A 180 -16.77 -6.86 3.09
N SER A 181 -17.24 -8.04 2.68
CA SER A 181 -16.36 -9.15 2.27
C SER A 181 -15.54 -8.76 1.05
N GLU A 182 -14.30 -9.26 0.96
CA GLU A 182 -13.43 -9.02 -0.22
C GLU A 182 -14.08 -9.44 -1.54
N TRP A 183 -14.94 -10.47 -1.49
CA TRP A 183 -15.66 -10.99 -2.65
C TRP A 183 -16.80 -10.08 -3.12
N GLU A 184 -17.34 -9.26 -2.23
CA GLU A 184 -18.53 -8.42 -2.48
C GLU A 184 -18.15 -6.97 -2.83
N TYR A 185 -16.86 -6.60 -2.76
CA TYR A 185 -16.40 -5.22 -2.99
C TYR A 185 -16.80 -4.62 -4.32
N LEU A 186 -16.87 -5.45 -5.36
CA LEU A 186 -17.09 -5.02 -6.72
C LEU A 186 -18.50 -5.30 -7.21
N ASP A 187 -19.42 -5.76 -6.36
CA ASP A 187 -20.78 -6.12 -6.78
C ASP A 187 -21.52 -4.94 -7.42
N LEU A 188 -21.41 -3.75 -6.82
CA LEU A 188 -21.99 -2.53 -7.37
C LEU A 188 -21.32 -2.11 -8.69
N PHE A 189 -20.01 -2.33 -8.81
CA PHE A 189 -19.29 -2.10 -10.06
C PHE A 189 -19.79 -3.03 -11.18
N TRP A 190 -19.96 -4.32 -10.87
CA TRP A 190 -20.47 -5.30 -11.82
C TRP A 190 -21.93 -5.04 -12.21
N LYS A 191 -22.78 -4.61 -11.28
CA LYS A 191 -24.15 -4.17 -11.61
C LYS A 191 -24.14 -3.03 -12.63
N ARG A 192 -23.29 -2.02 -12.42
CA ARG A 192 -23.14 -0.90 -13.37
C ARG A 192 -22.57 -1.34 -14.71
N TYR A 193 -21.55 -2.20 -14.70
CA TYR A 193 -20.94 -2.76 -15.93
C TYR A 193 -21.95 -3.57 -16.76
N ASN A 194 -22.71 -4.47 -16.10
CA ASN A 194 -23.70 -5.29 -16.77
C ASN A 194 -24.82 -4.45 -17.39
N LYS A 195 -25.22 -3.36 -16.74
CA LYS A 195 -26.20 -2.43 -17.30
C LYS A 195 -25.71 -1.79 -18.61
N ALA A 196 -24.50 -1.24 -18.60
CA ALA A 196 -23.89 -0.66 -19.80
C ALA A 196 -23.74 -1.71 -20.92
N LEU A 197 -23.42 -2.96 -20.56
CA LEU A 197 -23.35 -4.06 -21.52
C LEU A 197 -24.70 -4.40 -22.16
N LEU A 198 -25.77 -4.47 -21.36
CA LEU A 198 -27.13 -4.70 -21.87
C LEU A 198 -27.58 -3.57 -22.80
N ASP A 199 -27.27 -2.32 -22.45
CA ASP A 199 -27.61 -1.16 -23.27
C ASP A 199 -26.81 -1.15 -24.59
N ALA A 200 -25.54 -1.53 -24.55
CA ALA A 200 -24.73 -1.70 -25.76
C ALA A 200 -25.29 -2.79 -26.70
N MET A 201 -25.72 -3.93 -26.14
CA MET A 201 -26.37 -5.00 -26.92
C MET A 201 -27.71 -4.53 -27.53
N ALA A 202 -28.51 -3.77 -26.77
CA ALA A 202 -29.76 -3.21 -27.27
C ALA A 202 -29.53 -2.25 -28.46
N ILE A 203 -28.55 -1.34 -28.34
CA ILE A 203 -28.17 -0.41 -29.42
C ILE A 203 -27.68 -1.19 -30.65
N GLN A 204 -26.90 -2.26 -30.46
CA GLN A 204 -26.41 -3.08 -31.57
C GLN A 204 -27.55 -3.77 -32.31
N ASN A 205 -28.53 -4.30 -31.60
CA ASN A 205 -29.71 -4.94 -32.20
C ASN A 205 -30.58 -3.93 -32.96
N GLU A 206 -30.83 -2.76 -32.38
CA GLU A 206 -31.59 -1.69 -33.05
C GLU A 206 -30.87 -1.20 -34.31
N LYS A 207 -29.55 -1.03 -34.26
CA LYS A 207 -28.75 -0.70 -35.44
C LYS A 207 -28.91 -1.76 -36.54
N ALA A 208 -28.83 -3.04 -36.18
CA ALA A 208 -29.01 -4.13 -37.14
C ALA A 208 -30.42 -4.12 -37.76
N ARG A 209 -31.47 -3.83 -36.96
CA ARG A 209 -32.84 -3.69 -37.47
C ARG A 209 -32.95 -2.53 -38.47
N VAL A 210 -32.45 -1.36 -38.10
CA VAL A 210 -32.48 -0.16 -38.95
C VAL A 210 -31.68 -0.36 -40.24
N GLU A 211 -30.57 -1.11 -40.20
CA GLU A 211 -29.80 -1.45 -41.41
C GLU A 211 -30.58 -2.37 -42.37
N VAL A 212 -31.38 -3.30 -41.84
CA VAL A 212 -32.27 -4.15 -42.65
C VAL A 212 -33.38 -3.31 -43.27
N GLU A 213 -34.08 -2.49 -42.47
CA GLU A 213 -35.13 -1.59 -42.96
C GLU A 213 -34.60 -0.63 -44.04
N ASN A 214 -33.42 -0.05 -43.84
CA ASN A 214 -32.80 0.83 -44.84
C ASN A 214 -32.47 0.08 -46.13
N ARG A 215 -31.98 -1.17 -46.04
CA ARG A 215 -31.75 -2.01 -47.22
C ARG A 215 -33.04 -2.31 -47.97
N GLU A 216 -34.13 -2.59 -47.26
CA GLU A 216 -35.45 -2.82 -47.84
C GLU A 216 -36.00 -1.55 -48.50
N LEU A 217 -35.92 -0.39 -47.84
CA LEU A 217 -36.33 0.89 -48.40
C LEU A 217 -35.54 1.26 -49.66
N GLN A 218 -34.22 1.03 -49.67
CA GLN A 218 -33.38 1.21 -50.85
C GLN A 218 -33.80 0.26 -51.98
N ALA A 219 -34.17 -0.98 -51.67
CA ALA A 219 -34.66 -1.93 -52.67
C ALA A 219 -36.01 -1.51 -53.26
N VAL A 220 -36.96 -1.06 -52.42
CA VAL A 220 -38.26 -0.55 -52.86
C VAL A 220 -38.10 0.72 -53.69
N LEU A 221 -37.24 1.66 -53.27
CA LEU A 221 -36.94 2.87 -54.02
C LEU A 221 -36.32 2.54 -55.38
N LYS A 222 -35.36 1.60 -55.42
CA LYS A 222 -34.78 1.11 -56.66
C LYS A 222 -35.86 0.53 -57.58
N GLN A 223 -36.74 -0.33 -57.07
CA GLN A 223 -37.85 -0.88 -57.82
C GLN A 223 -38.81 0.20 -58.36
N TYR A 224 -39.09 1.25 -57.57
CA TYR A 224 -39.92 2.37 -58.01
C TYR A 224 -39.27 3.18 -59.14
N LEU A 225 -37.96 3.49 -59.01
CA LEU A 225 -37.20 4.18 -60.06
C LEU A 225 -37.09 3.35 -61.34
N ASP A 226 -36.90 2.04 -61.21
CA ASP A 226 -36.92 1.08 -62.32
C ASP A 226 -38.32 0.99 -62.96
N GLY A 227 -39.39 1.20 -62.18
CA GLY A 227 -40.77 1.24 -62.70
C GLY A 227 -41.12 2.51 -63.49
N ILE A 228 -40.43 3.63 -63.25
CA ILE A 228 -40.68 4.92 -63.92
C ILE A 228 -39.70 5.18 -65.06
N SER A 229 -38.44 4.76 -64.90
CA SER A 229 -37.40 4.96 -65.89
C SER A 229 -37.27 3.73 -66.79
N VAL A 230 -37.13 3.95 -68.10
CA VAL A 230 -36.88 2.86 -69.05
C VAL A 230 -35.37 2.63 -69.10
N ASN A 231 -34.90 1.62 -68.38
CA ASN A 231 -33.48 1.26 -68.32
C ASN A 231 -33.24 -0.16 -68.89
N GLU A 232 -32.03 -0.46 -69.35
CA GLU A 232 -31.72 -1.76 -70.00
C GLU A 232 -31.99 -2.96 -69.07
N GLN A 233 -31.70 -2.81 -67.78
CA GLN A 233 -31.98 -3.81 -66.75
C GLN A 233 -33.50 -4.07 -66.58
N VAL A 234 -34.32 -3.03 -66.74
CA VAL A 234 -35.78 -3.13 -66.66
C VAL A 234 -36.35 -3.83 -67.88
N MET A 235 -35.74 -3.65 -69.06
CA MET A 235 -36.13 -4.33 -70.30
C MET A 235 -35.70 -5.80 -70.34
N SER A 236 -34.65 -6.16 -69.59
CA SER A 236 -34.16 -7.54 -69.46
C SER A 236 -34.91 -8.37 -68.41
N SER A 237 -35.55 -7.72 -67.43
CA SER A 237 -36.30 -8.35 -66.35
C SER A 237 -37.81 -8.34 -66.64
N ILE A 238 -38.58 -9.12 -65.88
CA ILE A 238 -40.05 -9.20 -66.08
C ILE A 238 -40.66 -7.83 -65.79
N ASN A 239 -41.19 -7.18 -66.81
CA ASN A 239 -41.62 -5.79 -66.76
C ASN A 239 -43.00 -5.59 -67.41
N PRO A 240 -43.81 -4.61 -66.94
CA PRO A 240 -45.12 -4.31 -67.52
C PRO A 240 -45.07 -3.64 -68.90
N LEU A 241 -43.89 -3.19 -69.34
CA LEU A 241 -43.69 -2.51 -70.62
C LEU A 241 -43.65 -3.46 -71.83
N LEU A 242 -43.33 -4.74 -71.62
CA LEU A 242 -43.14 -5.74 -72.69
C LEU A 242 -43.73 -7.10 -72.29
N VAL A 243 -45.03 -7.29 -72.55
CA VAL A 243 -45.74 -8.52 -72.19
C VAL A 243 -45.62 -9.55 -73.32
N VAL A 244 -44.81 -10.59 -73.09
CA VAL A 244 -44.69 -11.75 -73.99
C VAL A 244 -45.46 -12.94 -73.38
N ASN A 245 -46.38 -13.53 -74.15
CA ASN A 245 -47.18 -14.70 -73.76
C ASN A 245 -48.01 -14.56 -72.48
N GLY A 246 -48.66 -13.41 -72.26
CA GLY A 246 -49.66 -13.25 -71.18
C GLY A 246 -49.12 -13.34 -69.75
N ARG A 247 -47.80 -13.26 -69.55
CA ARG A 247 -47.14 -13.43 -68.25
C ARG A 247 -47.27 -12.25 -67.27
N LEU A 248 -48.09 -11.24 -67.58
CA LEU A 248 -48.35 -10.17 -66.63
C LEU A 248 -49.50 -10.56 -65.69
N THR A 249 -49.21 -11.35 -64.66
CA THR A 249 -50.06 -11.34 -63.47
C THR A 249 -49.81 -10.02 -62.78
N LEU A 250 -50.62 -8.99 -63.09
CA LEU A 250 -50.79 -7.86 -62.20
C LEU A 250 -50.95 -8.44 -60.79
N ASN A 251 -50.17 -7.97 -59.82
CA ASN A 251 -50.25 -8.38 -58.43
C ASN A 251 -51.60 -7.92 -57.82
N GLN A 252 -52.71 -8.47 -58.32
CA GLN A 252 -53.94 -8.59 -57.59
C GLN A 252 -53.80 -9.93 -56.88
N SER A 253 -53.48 -9.86 -55.59
CA SER A 253 -53.57 -11.02 -54.73
C SER A 253 -54.97 -11.60 -54.86
N ASN A 254 -55.11 -12.73 -55.57
CA ASN A 254 -56.11 -13.71 -55.21
C ASN A 254 -55.72 -14.20 -53.81
N THR A 255 -56.08 -13.44 -52.78
CA THR A 255 -56.37 -14.03 -51.50
C THR A 255 -57.68 -14.81 -51.74
N PRO A 256 -57.68 -16.15 -51.76
CA PRO A 256 -58.89 -16.81 -51.31
C PRO A 256 -59.19 -16.22 -49.93
N ALA A 257 -60.45 -15.92 -49.64
CA ALA A 257 -60.88 -15.59 -48.31
C ALA A 257 -60.49 -16.76 -47.39
N THR A 258 -59.29 -16.70 -46.83
CA THR A 258 -58.92 -17.49 -45.67
C THR A 258 -59.84 -16.94 -44.61
N ILE A 259 -60.87 -17.72 -44.31
CA ILE A 259 -61.68 -17.60 -43.11
C ILE A 259 -60.71 -17.23 -42.00
N GLU A 260 -60.79 -15.99 -41.50
CA GLU A 260 -60.16 -15.62 -40.25
C GLU A 260 -60.74 -16.58 -39.21
N LEU A 261 -59.98 -17.63 -38.89
CA LEU A 261 -60.08 -18.22 -37.58
C LEU A 261 -59.51 -17.15 -36.67
N THR A 262 -60.40 -16.27 -36.21
CA THR A 262 -60.18 -15.42 -35.06
C THR A 262 -59.79 -16.34 -33.91
N HIS A 263 -58.50 -16.60 -33.75
CA HIS A 263 -58.00 -17.21 -32.55
C HIS A 263 -58.32 -16.24 -31.43
N THR A 264 -59.28 -16.58 -30.58
CA THR A 264 -59.64 -15.79 -29.41
C THR A 264 -58.42 -15.68 -28.51
N ILE A 265 -57.77 -14.52 -28.54
CA ILE A 265 -56.73 -14.16 -27.58
C ILE A 265 -57.45 -13.78 -26.29
N VAL A 266 -57.44 -14.69 -25.32
CA VAL A 266 -57.90 -14.40 -23.97
C VAL A 266 -56.73 -13.77 -23.22
N ASP A 267 -56.92 -12.55 -22.75
CA ASP A 267 -55.94 -11.82 -21.95
C ASP A 267 -55.57 -12.62 -20.68
N ALA A 268 -54.28 -12.62 -20.30
CA ALA A 268 -53.76 -13.46 -19.22
C ALA A 268 -54.44 -13.18 -17.86
N ASN A 269 -54.86 -11.93 -17.64
CA ASN A 269 -55.62 -11.53 -16.45
C ASN A 269 -57.02 -12.17 -16.39
N HIS A 270 -57.61 -12.56 -17.53
CA HIS A 270 -58.93 -13.19 -17.61
C HIS A 270 -58.88 -14.73 -17.44
N MET A 271 -57.71 -15.35 -17.57
CA MET A 271 -57.51 -16.78 -17.30
C MET A 271 -57.43 -17.10 -15.80
N VAL A 272 -56.91 -16.17 -14.99
CA VAL A 272 -56.76 -16.35 -13.53
C VAL A 272 -58.12 -16.29 -12.81
N SER A 273 -59.07 -15.49 -13.31
CA SER A 273 -60.41 -15.35 -12.71
C SER A 273 -61.31 -16.57 -12.92
N THR A 274 -61.00 -17.44 -13.90
CA THR A 274 -61.85 -18.59 -14.27
C THR A 274 -61.34 -19.95 -13.77
N ASN A 275 -60.23 -19.96 -13.00
CA ASN A 275 -59.69 -21.13 -12.28
C ASN A 275 -59.42 -22.39 -13.15
N ARG A 276 -59.21 -22.22 -14.47
CA ARG A 276 -59.05 -23.33 -15.43
C ARG A 276 -57.61 -23.87 -15.59
N VAL A 277 -56.63 -23.29 -14.90
CA VAL A 277 -55.26 -23.84 -14.86
C VAL A 277 -55.13 -24.74 -13.65
N SER A 278 -55.59 -25.99 -13.77
CA SER A 278 -55.24 -27.06 -12.83
C SER A 278 -54.12 -27.93 -13.40
N GLY A 279 -52.96 -27.77 -12.76
CA GLY A 279 -51.78 -28.62 -12.66
C GLY A 279 -51.58 -29.82 -13.58
N ARG A 280 -50.35 -29.91 -14.08
CA ARG A 280 -49.66 -31.21 -14.19
C ARG A 280 -48.27 -31.09 -13.59
N HIS A 281 -48.18 -31.34 -12.29
CA HIS A 281 -46.95 -31.82 -11.68
C HIS A 281 -46.79 -33.29 -12.05
N ALA A 282 -45.69 -33.62 -12.72
CA ALA A 282 -45.00 -34.90 -12.67
C ALA A 282 -43.55 -34.62 -13.08
#